data_AF-A0A942FAG7-F1
#
_entry.id   AF-A0A942FAG7-F1
#
_cell.length_a   1.000
_cell.length_b   1.000
_cell.length_c   1.000
_cell.angle_alpha   90.00
_cell.angle_beta   90.00
_cell.angle_gamma   90.00
#
_symmetry.space_group_name_H-M   'P 1'
#
loop_
_entity.id
_entity.type
_entity.pdbx_description
1 polymer ?
#
loop_
_entity_poly.entity_id
_entity_poly.type
_entity_poly.pdbx_seq_one_letter_code
_entity_poly.pdbx_strand_id
1 'polypeptide(L)' 'MKDWFRYGGIGVEMLASVLIGALGGYGLDYLLNTRPWLMIVGFIFGSAAGFRSIFRLIKEDKEKKD' A
#
# COMPACT_ATOMS: atom_id res chain seq x y z
N MET A 1 23.75 -7.48 -7.92
CA MET A 1 22.58 -8.40 -8.04
C MET A 1 21.60 -8.32 -6.88
N LYS A 2 22.01 -7.93 -5.66
CA LYS A 2 21.12 -7.92 -4.47
C LYS A 2 20.08 -6.79 -4.48
N ASP A 3 20.33 -5.70 -5.20
CA ASP A 3 19.47 -4.50 -5.18
C ASP A 3 18.19 -4.65 -6.02
N TRP A 4 18.18 -5.48 -7.06
CA TRP A 4 16.96 -5.78 -7.83
C TRP A 4 15.86 -6.41 -6.97
N PHE A 5 16.23 -7.23 -5.99
CA PHE A 5 15.28 -7.80 -5.03
C PHE A 5 14.74 -6.75 -4.05
N ARG A 6 15.53 -5.72 -3.72
CA ARG A 6 15.06 -4.62 -2.86
C ARG A 6 14.00 -3.80 -3.59
N TYR A 7 14.26 -3.41 -4.84
CA TYR A 7 13.29 -2.70 -5.69
C TYR A 7 12.04 -3.55 -5.99
N GLY A 8 12.19 -4.85 -6.22
CA GLY A 8 11.07 -5.76 -6.41
C GLY A 8 10.21 -5.97 -5.15
N GLY A 9 10.85 -6.08 -3.98
CA GLY A 9 10.14 -6.26 -2.70
C GLY A 9 9.23 -5.10 -2.34
N ILE A 10 9.56 -3.90 -2.79
CA ILE A 10 8.77 -2.67 -2.54
C ILE A 10 7.49 -2.68 -3.34
N GLY A 11 7.54 -3.08 -4.61
CA GLY A 11 6.34 -3.24 -5.42
C GLY A 11 5.39 -4.27 -4.81
N VAL A 12 5.95 -5.35 -4.25
CA VAL A 12 5.20 -6.38 -3.53
C VAL A 12 4.62 -5.83 -2.22
N GLU A 13 5.37 -5.08 -1.43
CA GLU A 13 4.86 -4.40 -0.22
C GLU A 13 3.75 -3.39 -0.54
N MET A 14 3.87 -2.68 -1.65
CA MET A 14 2.88 -1.73 -2.11
C MET A 14 1.58 -2.44 -2.54
N LEU A 15 1.70 -3.54 -3.29
CA LEU A 15 0.56 -4.38 -3.64
C LEU A 15 -0.06 -5.04 -2.41
N ALA A 16 0.75 -5.54 -1.47
CA ALA A 16 0.29 -6.18 -0.24
C ALA A 16 -0.49 -5.20 0.65
N SER A 17 0.00 -3.96 0.82
CA SER A 17 -0.69 -2.93 1.60
C SER A 17 -2.02 -2.50 0.99
N VAL A 18 -2.08 -2.35 -0.34
CA VAL A 18 -3.34 -2.08 -1.06
C VAL A 18 -4.32 -3.24 -0.92
N LEU A 19 -3.86 -4.49 -1.09
CA LEU A 19 -4.69 -5.68 -0.95
C LEU A 19 -5.23 -5.83 0.47
N ILE A 20 -4.41 -5.58 1.50
CA ILE A 20 -4.86 -5.63 2.90
C ILE A 20 -5.90 -4.55 3.17
N GLY A 21 -5.70 -3.32 2.67
CA GLY A 21 -6.67 -2.23 2.82
C GLY A 21 -7.99 -2.50 2.09
N ALA A 22 -7.93 -3.05 0.87
CA ALA A 22 -9.10 -3.39 0.06
C ALA A 22 -9.87 -4.60 0.63
N LEU A 23 -9.17 -5.67 1.01
CA LEU A 23 -9.78 -6.87 1.60
C LEU A 23 -10.33 -6.59 3.01
N GLY A 24 -9.60 -5.81 3.81
CA GLY A 24 -10.07 -5.36 5.13
C GLY A 24 -11.29 -4.43 5.01
N GLY A 25 -11.26 -3.51 4.05
CA GLY A 25 -12.39 -2.64 3.73
C GLY A 25 -13.61 -3.44 3.26
N TYR A 26 -13.43 -4.44 2.40
CA TYR A 26 -14.49 -5.34 1.92
C TYR A 26 -15.08 -6.21 3.03
N GLY A 27 -14.25 -6.77 3.91
CA GLY A 27 -14.71 -7.56 5.06
C GLY A 27 -15.53 -6.73 6.05
N LEU A 28 -15.12 -5.48 6.30
CA LEU A 28 -15.87 -4.53 7.11
C LEU A 28 -17.18 -4.11 6.44
N ASP A 29 -17.19 -3.88 5.12
CA ASP A 29 -18.38 -3.59 4.32
C ASP A 29 -19.40 -4.74 4.41
N TYR A 30 -18.93 -5.99 4.36
CA TYR A 30 -19.75 -7.20 4.51
C TYR A 30 -20.34 -7.35 5.92
N LEU A 31 -19.56 -7.06 6.96
CA LEU A 31 -20.00 -7.11 8.36
C LEU A 31 -21.02 -6.01 8.71
N LEU A 32 -20.86 -4.81 8.14
CA LEU A 32 -21.67 -3.64 8.47
C LEU A 32 -22.85 -3.42 7.52
N ASN A 33 -22.96 -4.20 6.44
CA ASN A 33 -24.00 -4.10 5.39
C ASN A 33 -24.14 -2.69 4.79
N THR A 34 -23.17 -1.81 5.05
CA THR A 34 -23.08 -0.48 4.48
C THR A 34 -22.64 -0.63 3.04
N ARG A 35 -23.48 -0.21 2.08
CA ARG A 35 -23.13 0.00 0.67
C ARG A 35 -21.74 0.67 0.56
N PRO A 36 -20.97 0.49 -0.54
CA PRO A 36 -19.52 0.20 -0.60
C PRO A 36 -18.59 1.33 -0.13
N TRP A 37 -18.90 1.97 0.98
CA TRP A 37 -18.22 3.14 1.52
C TRP A 37 -16.96 2.73 2.28
N LEU A 38 -17.01 1.63 3.03
CA LEU A 38 -15.84 1.13 3.75
C LEU A 38 -14.82 0.53 2.80
N MET A 39 -15.27 -0.04 1.68
CA MET A 39 -14.38 -0.44 0.60
C MET A 39 -13.64 0.76 -0.01
N ILE A 40 -14.32 1.89 -0.27
CA ILE A 40 -13.68 3.11 -0.81
C ILE A 40 -12.67 3.67 0.20
N VAL A 41 -13.04 3.77 1.47
CA VAL A 41 -12.13 4.25 2.53
C VAL A 41 -10.94 3.30 2.69
N GLY A 42 -11.18 1.99 2.75
CA GLY A 42 -10.13 0.97 2.83
C GLY A 42 -9.19 0.97 1.62
N PHE A 43 -9.73 1.22 0.42
CA PHE A 43 -8.94 1.36 -0.80
C PHE A 43 -8.08 2.62 -0.80
N ILE A 44 -8.62 3.77 -0.36
CA ILE A 44 -7.85 5.02 -0.25
C ILE A 44 -6.75 4.89 0.81
N PHE A 45 -7.06 4.30 1.97
CA PHE A 45 -6.08 4.05 3.03
C PHE A 45 -5.01 3.05 2.59
N GLY A 46 -5.39 1.94 1.93
CA GLY A 46 -4.45 0.95 1.38
C GLY A 46 -3.54 1.57 0.32
N SER A 47 -4.10 2.37 -0.59
CA SER A 47 -3.35 3.13 -1.59
C SER A 47 -2.38 4.11 -0.92
N ALA A 48 -2.84 4.90 0.04
CA ALA A 48 -2.00 5.86 0.76
C ALA A 48 -0.85 5.16 1.53
N ALA A 49 -1.11 4.01 2.15
CA ALA A 49 -0.09 3.19 2.81
C ALA A 49 0.96 2.67 1.82
N GLY A 50 0.52 2.21 0.65
CA GLY A 50 1.41 1.79 -0.44
C GLY A 50 2.27 2.96 -0.97
N PHE A 51 1.66 4.10 -1.26
CA PHE A 51 2.38 5.30 -1.68
C PHE A 51 3.42 5.73 -0.64
N ARG A 52 3.11 5.65 0.66
CA ARG A 52 4.06 5.96 1.73
C ARG A 52 5.32 5.10 1.68
N SER A 53 5.20 3.82 1.29
CA SER A 53 6.35 2.93 1.09
C SER A 53 7.24 3.44 -0.05
N ILE A 54 6.67 3.80 -1.21
CA ILE A 54 7.43 4.41 -2.32
C ILE A 54 8.09 5.72 -1.91
N PHE A 55 7.36 6.64 -1.26
CA PHE A 55 7.90 7.94 -0.86
C PHE A 55 9.10 7.82 0.07
N ARG A 56 9.08 6.84 0.97
CA ARG A 56 10.23 6.53 1.84
C ARG A 56 11.47 6.14 1.03
N LEU A 57 11.29 5.37 -0.03
CA LEU A 57 12.38 4.94 -0.90
C LEU A 57 12.93 6.02 -1.79
N ILE A 58 12.06 6.83 -2.39
CA ILE A 58 12.49 8.01 -3.13
C ILE A 58 13.32 8.94 -2.23
N LYS A 59 12.93 9.06 -0.95
CA LYS A 59 13.69 9.83 0.04
C LYS A 59 15.04 9.18 0.39
N GLU A 60 15.09 7.87 0.61
CA GLU A 60 16.35 7.14 0.85
C GLU A 60 17.30 7.17 -0.36
N ASP A 61 16.78 7.08 -1.59
CA ASP A 61 17.58 7.19 -2.82
C ASP A 61 18.05 8.62 -3.08
N LYS A 62 17.28 9.64 -2.66
CA LYS A 62 17.70 11.05 -2.68
C LYS A 62 18.85 11.32 -1.72
N GLU A 63 18.80 10.77 -0.51
CA GLU A 63 19.80 11.01 0.55
C GLU A 63 21.13 10.28 0.31
N LYS A 64 21.13 9.18 -0.46
CA LYS A 64 22.36 8.47 -0.86
C LYS A 64 23.12 9.12 -2.02
N LYS A 65 22.55 10.15 -2.65
CA LYS A 65 23.09 10.77 -3.86
C LYS A 65 23.63 12.19 -3.64
N ASP A 66 23.55 12.70 -2.41
CA ASP A 66 24.26 13.89 -1.88
C ASP A 66 25.40 13.41 -0.98
#